data_AF-A0A0K1F1A5-F1
#
_entry.id   AF-A0A0K1F1A5-F1
#
_cell.length_a   1.000
_cell.length_b   1.000
_cell.length_c   1.000
_cell.angle_alpha   90.00
_cell.angle_beta   90.00
_cell.angle_gamma   90.00
#
_symmetry.space_group_name_H-M   'P 1'
#
loop_
_entity.id
_entity.type
_entity.pdbx_description
1 polymer ?
#
loop_
_entity_poly.entity_id
_entity_poly.type
_entity_poly.pdbx_seq_one_letter_code
_entity_poly.pdbx_strand_id
1 'polypeptide(L)'
;MGAEVGERRRFARAWPVEAGPADLRVRRGLGFSREEAAWLMGRLQRSDVSRFLSYQIIGEDDDGYSLYLNGWVGELYVSLDALSCEVYCLGECVHLADEDYRVGISCDTAWEEVVYAGPISGRTHEEILDLVFEVVRVFAGATGVFHEETRPAWKWRESDFGDFGDCIYDVYVRNDHTGPYRRTLSNITFHVNCDTEWGDQPWEGPWEVELG
;
A
#
# COMPACT_ATOMS: atom_id res chain seq x y z
N MET A 1 34.55 4.17 -10.84
CA MET A 1 33.15 4.65 -10.93
C MET A 1 32.55 4.44 -9.56
N GLY A 2 32.26 5.54 -8.85
CA GLY A 2 31.69 5.47 -7.50
C GLY A 2 30.22 5.05 -7.60
N ALA A 3 29.79 4.15 -6.72
CA ALA A 3 28.37 3.86 -6.54
C ALA A 3 27.67 5.16 -6.11
N GLU A 4 26.68 5.61 -6.89
CA GLU A 4 25.80 6.67 -6.42
C GLU A 4 25.08 6.16 -5.17
N VAL A 5 25.29 6.86 -4.05
CA VAL A 5 24.63 6.56 -2.79
C VAL A 5 23.17 7.02 -2.94
N GLY A 6 22.23 6.08 -2.87
CA GLY A 6 20.79 6.38 -2.89
C GLY A 6 20.40 7.31 -1.73
N GLU A 7 19.38 8.15 -1.95
CA GLU A 7 18.85 9.06 -0.92
C GLU A 7 17.63 8.41 -0.25
N ARG A 8 17.59 8.47 1.09
CA ARG A 8 16.56 7.85 1.95
C ARG A 8 15.67 8.92 2.59
N ARG A 9 14.34 8.73 2.56
CA ARG A 9 13.34 9.63 3.18
C ARG A 9 12.32 8.83 3.97
N ARG A 10 11.77 9.41 5.06
CA ARG A 10 10.74 8.82 5.92
C ARG A 10 9.42 9.54 5.72
N PHE A 11 8.33 8.79 5.60
CA PHE A 11 6.98 9.29 5.38
C PHE A 11 6.02 8.68 6.40
N ALA A 12 5.08 9.47 6.91
CA ALA A 12 3.97 9.05 7.75
C ALA A 12 2.80 9.99 7.49
N ARG A 13 1.66 9.46 6.99
CA ARG A 13 0.51 10.28 6.59
C ARG A 13 -0.54 10.46 7.70
N ALA A 14 -1.22 11.61 7.67
CA ALA A 14 -2.46 11.89 8.39
C ALA A 14 -3.56 12.24 7.39
N TRP A 15 -4.77 11.71 7.57
CA TRP A 15 -5.84 11.71 6.56
C TRP A 15 -6.91 12.80 6.77
N PRO A 16 -7.32 13.55 5.72
CA PRO A 16 -8.63 14.16 5.59
C PRO A 16 -9.50 13.48 4.51
N VAL A 17 -10.83 13.51 4.67
CA VAL A 17 -11.85 12.78 3.88
C VAL A 17 -12.43 13.60 2.70
N GLU A 18 -12.75 12.90 1.58
CA GLU A 18 -13.40 13.29 0.28
C GLU A 18 -12.50 13.96 -0.82
N ALA A 19 -12.57 13.73 -2.15
CA ALA A 19 -13.45 13.03 -3.12
C ALA A 19 -12.72 12.71 -4.47
N GLY A 20 -13.21 11.78 -5.32
CA GLY A 20 -12.76 11.51 -6.72
C GLY A 20 -13.27 12.54 -7.77
N PRO A 21 -12.84 12.57 -9.07
CA PRO A 21 -13.47 11.71 -10.13
C PRO A 21 -12.71 11.50 -11.50
N ALA A 22 -13.31 10.66 -12.37
CA ALA A 22 -13.40 10.65 -13.87
C ALA A 22 -12.07 10.56 -14.71
N ASP A 23 -11.78 9.48 -15.47
CA ASP A 23 -12.33 9.15 -16.80
C ASP A 23 -12.00 7.72 -17.26
N LEU A 24 -13.00 7.01 -17.80
CA LEU A 24 -12.95 5.70 -18.46
C LEU A 24 -12.13 5.71 -19.78
N ARG A 25 -11.43 4.59 -20.11
CA ARG A 25 -11.72 3.70 -21.28
C ARG A 25 -10.62 2.67 -21.62
N VAL A 26 -11.15 1.54 -22.11
CA VAL A 26 -10.54 0.42 -22.88
C VAL A 26 -10.02 -0.76 -22.04
N ARG A 27 -10.79 -1.85 -22.05
CA ARG A 27 -10.47 -3.12 -21.39
C ARG A 27 -9.12 -3.69 -21.82
N ARG A 28 -8.14 -3.51 -20.93
CA ARG A 28 -7.01 -4.36 -20.51
C ARG A 28 -6.77 -3.97 -19.04
N GLY A 29 -6.68 -4.92 -18.11
CA GLY A 29 -6.58 -4.59 -16.68
C GLY A 29 -6.82 -5.77 -15.73
N LEU A 30 -6.76 -5.49 -14.44
CA LEU A 30 -6.91 -6.39 -13.28
C LEU A 30 -8.35 -6.70 -12.86
N GLY A 31 -9.36 -6.15 -13.55
CA GLY A 31 -10.80 -6.20 -13.22
C GLY A 31 -11.26 -7.41 -12.39
N PHE A 32 -11.27 -7.24 -11.07
CA PHE A 32 -11.70 -8.27 -10.13
C PHE A 32 -13.21 -8.31 -10.03
N SER A 33 -13.74 -9.52 -10.01
CA SER A 33 -15.15 -9.79 -9.76
C SER A 33 -15.49 -9.72 -8.28
N ARG A 34 -16.78 -9.58 -7.98
CA ARG A 34 -17.30 -9.69 -6.61
C ARG A 34 -16.94 -11.05 -6.00
N GLU A 35 -16.97 -12.12 -6.79
CA GLU A 35 -16.61 -13.47 -6.38
C GLU A 35 -15.15 -13.56 -5.95
N GLU A 36 -14.25 -12.85 -6.62
CA GLU A 36 -12.83 -12.77 -6.27
C GLU A 36 -12.59 -11.94 -5.00
N ALA A 37 -13.30 -10.82 -4.83
CA ALA A 37 -13.30 -10.06 -3.58
C ALA A 37 -13.83 -10.93 -2.41
N ALA A 38 -14.92 -11.68 -2.63
CA ALA A 38 -15.48 -12.61 -1.66
C ALA A 38 -14.55 -13.81 -1.39
N TRP A 39 -13.80 -14.27 -2.39
CA TRP A 39 -12.79 -15.30 -2.24
C TRP A 39 -11.65 -14.82 -1.34
N LEU A 40 -11.13 -13.61 -1.57
CA LEU A 40 -10.10 -12.99 -0.74
C LEU A 40 -10.59 -12.84 0.70
N MET A 41 -11.81 -12.31 0.90
CA MET A 41 -12.43 -12.23 2.22
C MET A 41 -12.51 -13.62 2.88
N GLY A 42 -12.99 -14.63 2.17
CA GLY A 42 -13.11 -15.98 2.70
C GLY A 42 -11.75 -16.57 3.09
N ARG A 43 -10.69 -16.28 2.33
CA ARG A 43 -9.32 -16.67 2.66
C ARG A 43 -8.81 -15.96 3.92
N LEU A 44 -9.06 -14.66 4.06
CA LEU A 44 -8.72 -13.88 5.25
C LEU A 44 -9.46 -14.40 6.49
N GLN A 45 -10.74 -14.74 6.38
CA GLN A 45 -11.54 -15.32 7.47
C GLN A 45 -11.00 -16.66 7.97
N ARG A 46 -10.36 -17.45 7.09
CA ARG A 46 -9.73 -18.74 7.45
C ARG A 46 -8.27 -18.60 7.90
N SER A 47 -7.71 -17.40 7.85
CA SER A 47 -6.33 -17.16 8.22
C SER A 47 -6.17 -16.95 9.74
N ASP A 48 -4.92 -16.97 10.19
CA ASP A 48 -4.54 -16.70 11.57
C ASP A 48 -4.81 -15.25 12.01
N VAL A 49 -4.91 -14.33 11.05
CA VAL A 49 -5.17 -12.91 11.33
C VAL A 49 -6.65 -12.55 11.41
N SER A 50 -7.55 -13.49 11.13
CA SER A 50 -9.01 -13.25 11.10
C SER A 50 -9.57 -12.64 12.38
N ARG A 51 -8.97 -12.96 13.53
CA ARG A 51 -9.36 -12.43 14.84
C ARG A 51 -9.13 -10.92 15.01
N PHE A 52 -8.35 -10.31 14.12
CA PHE A 52 -8.00 -8.89 14.13
C PHE A 52 -8.76 -8.08 13.08
N LEU A 53 -9.67 -8.73 12.34
CA LEU A 53 -10.34 -8.15 11.19
C LEU A 53 -11.86 -8.18 11.38
N SER A 54 -12.53 -7.12 10.93
CA SER A 54 -13.97 -7.12 10.63
C SER A 54 -14.15 -7.02 9.12
N TYR A 55 -15.30 -7.46 8.59
CA TYR A 55 -15.41 -7.74 7.16
C TYR A 55 -16.64 -7.06 6.55
N GLN A 56 -16.41 -6.17 5.58
CA GLN A 56 -17.48 -5.59 4.77
C GLN A 56 -17.01 -5.45 3.32
N ILE A 57 -17.80 -5.96 2.37
CA ILE A 57 -17.61 -5.72 0.93
C ILE A 57 -18.60 -4.67 0.47
N ILE A 58 -18.10 -3.68 -0.24
CA ILE A 58 -18.87 -2.64 -0.91
C ILE A 58 -18.50 -2.68 -2.38
N GLY A 59 -19.50 -2.66 -3.26
CA GLY A 59 -19.28 -2.46 -4.69
C GLY A 59 -19.18 -0.97 -4.98
N GLU A 60 -18.23 -0.60 -5.83
CA GLU A 60 -18.02 0.78 -6.29
C GLU A 60 -18.77 1.01 -7.61
N ASP A 61 -18.99 2.29 -7.95
CA ASP A 61 -19.79 2.70 -9.12
C ASP A 61 -19.11 2.37 -10.48
N ASP A 62 -17.82 2.00 -10.48
CA ASP A 62 -16.95 1.81 -11.65
C ASP A 62 -16.56 0.34 -11.92
N ASP A 63 -17.35 -0.62 -11.43
CA ASP A 63 -17.07 -2.06 -11.44
C ASP A 63 -15.95 -2.52 -10.47
N GLY A 64 -15.45 -1.63 -9.59
CA GLY A 64 -14.52 -1.98 -8.50
C GLY A 64 -15.19 -2.50 -7.22
N TYR A 65 -14.37 -3.02 -6.29
CA TYR A 65 -14.84 -3.47 -4.97
C TYR A 65 -13.89 -3.03 -3.85
N SER A 66 -14.47 -2.45 -2.81
CA SER A 66 -13.76 -2.15 -1.56
C SER A 66 -14.06 -3.22 -0.51
N LEU A 67 -13.00 -3.83 0.02
CA LEU A 67 -13.03 -4.74 1.15
C LEU A 67 -12.53 -4.01 2.39
N TYR A 68 -13.45 -3.55 3.22
CA TYR A 68 -13.14 -2.95 4.52
C TYR A 68 -12.86 -4.04 5.54
N LEU A 69 -11.68 -3.93 6.15
CA LEU A 69 -11.09 -4.97 7.00
C LEU A 69 -10.99 -4.58 8.48
N ASN A 70 -11.35 -3.34 8.83
CA ASN A 70 -11.55 -2.90 10.22
C ASN A 70 -12.45 -1.68 10.44
N GLY A 71 -13.18 -1.19 9.43
CA GLY A 71 -14.02 0.03 9.54
C GLY A 71 -13.81 0.96 8.35
N TRP A 72 -14.52 2.10 8.32
CA TRP A 72 -14.61 3.00 7.16
C TRP A 72 -13.47 4.02 7.02
N VAL A 73 -12.71 4.34 8.09
CA VAL A 73 -11.72 5.43 8.04
C VAL A 73 -10.42 5.03 8.73
N GLY A 74 -9.33 4.91 7.96
CA GLY A 74 -7.95 4.77 8.45
C GLY A 74 -7.55 3.41 9.03
N GLU A 75 -8.49 2.46 9.21
CA GLU A 75 -8.26 1.30 10.08
C GLU A 75 -7.74 0.03 9.38
N LEU A 76 -8.03 -0.16 8.09
CA LEU A 76 -7.44 -1.14 7.13
C LEU A 76 -8.50 -1.47 6.08
N TYR A 77 -8.22 -1.25 4.79
CA TYR A 77 -9.09 -1.68 3.70
C TYR A 77 -8.30 -2.01 2.43
N VAL A 78 -8.95 -2.75 1.54
CA VAL A 78 -8.41 -3.10 0.23
C VAL A 78 -9.34 -2.55 -0.84
N SER A 79 -8.79 -1.77 -1.79
CA SER A 79 -9.48 -1.44 -3.03
C SER A 79 -9.05 -2.41 -4.12
N LEU A 80 -10.02 -3.00 -4.81
CA LEU A 80 -9.82 -3.88 -5.96
C LEU A 80 -10.47 -3.21 -7.17
N ASP A 81 -9.67 -2.53 -7.97
CA ASP A 81 -10.10 -1.84 -9.18
C ASP A 81 -9.63 -2.59 -10.44
N ALA A 82 -10.17 -2.20 -11.59
CA ALA A 82 -9.80 -2.65 -12.91
C ALA A 82 -8.34 -2.42 -13.27
N LEU A 83 -7.61 -1.53 -12.59
CA LEU A 83 -6.25 -1.12 -12.96
C LEU A 83 -5.22 -1.33 -11.85
N SER A 84 -5.66 -1.36 -10.59
CA SER A 84 -4.80 -1.54 -9.42
C SER A 84 -5.50 -2.29 -8.30
N CYS A 85 -4.71 -2.91 -7.43
CA CYS A 85 -5.11 -3.25 -6.07
C CYS A 85 -4.37 -2.32 -5.10
N GLU A 86 -5.07 -1.86 -4.08
CA GLU A 86 -4.50 -0.94 -3.10
C GLU A 86 -4.83 -1.43 -1.70
N VAL A 87 -3.82 -1.50 -0.83
CA VAL A 87 -4.01 -1.90 0.57
C VAL A 87 -3.64 -0.73 1.46
N TYR A 88 -4.65 -0.17 2.11
CA TYR A 88 -4.53 1.00 2.98
C TYR A 88 -4.48 0.57 4.45
N CYS A 89 -3.56 1.13 5.23
CA CYS A 89 -3.49 0.92 6.67
C CYS A 89 -2.89 2.15 7.37
N LEU A 90 -3.64 2.75 8.30
CA LEU A 90 -3.14 3.83 9.17
C LEU A 90 -2.45 4.99 8.41
N GLY A 91 -3.01 5.38 7.26
CA GLY A 91 -2.52 6.47 6.43
C GLY A 91 -1.54 6.04 5.33
N GLU A 92 -1.02 4.81 5.39
CA GLU A 92 -0.11 4.26 4.39
C GLU A 92 -0.89 3.47 3.33
N CYS A 93 -0.45 3.54 2.07
CA CYS A 93 -1.00 2.70 1.00
C CYS A 93 0.09 1.90 0.29
N VAL A 94 -0.19 0.62 0.07
CA VAL A 94 0.59 -0.25 -0.81
C VAL A 94 -0.16 -0.43 -2.13
N HIS A 95 0.39 0.10 -3.22
CA HIS A 95 -0.17 0.01 -4.56
C HIS A 95 0.42 -1.19 -5.32
N LEU A 96 -0.45 -2.06 -5.82
CA LEU A 96 -0.14 -3.14 -6.73
C LEU A 96 -0.82 -2.84 -8.07
N ALA A 97 -0.07 -2.23 -8.99
CA ALA A 97 -0.58 -1.85 -10.30
C ALA A 97 0.09 -2.67 -11.41
N ASP A 98 -0.65 -2.88 -12.50
CA ASP A 98 -0.08 -3.39 -13.75
C ASP A 98 1.02 -2.46 -14.27
N GLU A 99 2.09 -3.02 -14.82
CA GLU A 99 3.26 -2.32 -15.30
C GLU A 99 2.92 -1.24 -16.33
N ASP A 100 1.97 -1.51 -17.24
CA ASP A 100 1.53 -0.52 -18.25
C ASP A 100 0.79 0.66 -17.59
N TYR A 101 0.18 0.44 -16.42
CA TYR A 101 -0.52 1.47 -15.65
C TYR A 101 0.40 2.27 -14.73
N ARG A 102 1.51 1.68 -14.26
CA ARG A 102 2.51 2.39 -13.42
C ARG A 102 3.07 3.64 -14.09
N VAL A 103 3.22 3.61 -15.41
CA VAL A 103 3.70 4.73 -16.23
C VAL A 103 2.76 5.94 -16.15
N GLY A 104 1.49 5.72 -15.80
CA GLY A 104 0.47 6.77 -15.63
C GLY A 104 0.32 7.30 -14.21
N ILE A 105 1.00 6.71 -13.20
CA ILE A 105 0.94 7.21 -11.83
C ILE A 105 1.72 8.53 -11.80
N SER A 106 1.01 9.62 -11.50
CA SER A 106 1.62 10.95 -11.49
C SER A 106 2.71 11.04 -10.41
N CYS A 107 3.71 11.91 -10.63
CA CYS A 107 4.74 12.21 -9.64
C CYS A 107 4.15 12.50 -8.26
N ASP A 108 3.06 13.28 -8.20
CA ASP A 108 2.41 13.68 -6.94
C ASP A 108 1.63 12.52 -6.30
N THR A 109 1.09 11.60 -7.11
CA THR A 109 0.42 10.38 -6.63
C THR A 109 1.42 9.33 -6.17
N ALA A 110 2.56 9.20 -6.83
CA ALA A 110 3.66 8.31 -6.44
C ALA A 110 4.53 8.88 -5.31
N TRP A 111 4.37 10.17 -5.00
CA TRP A 111 5.03 10.79 -3.87
C TRP A 111 4.37 10.24 -2.60
N GLU A 112 5.17 9.64 -1.73
CA GLU A 112 4.73 9.08 -0.43
C GLU A 112 3.86 7.82 -0.49
N GLU A 113 3.82 7.12 -1.62
CA GLU A 113 3.11 5.84 -1.72
C GLU A 113 4.08 4.67 -1.89
N VAL A 114 3.73 3.51 -1.34
CA VAL A 114 4.53 2.29 -1.47
C VAL A 114 4.10 1.54 -2.73
N VAL A 115 4.88 1.64 -3.80
CA VAL A 115 4.56 1.00 -5.08
C VAL A 115 5.30 -0.33 -5.25
N TYR A 116 4.54 -1.42 -5.41
CA TYR A 116 5.10 -2.73 -5.72
C TYR A 116 5.65 -2.76 -7.14
N ALA A 117 6.97 -2.92 -7.28
CA ALA A 117 7.67 -2.94 -8.56
C ALA A 117 7.83 -4.34 -9.15
N GLY A 118 7.42 -5.40 -8.44
CA GLY A 118 7.48 -6.77 -8.96
C GLY A 118 6.49 -6.99 -10.11
N PRO A 119 6.58 -8.14 -10.81
CA PRO A 119 5.72 -8.36 -11.97
C PRO A 119 4.26 -8.50 -11.54
N ILE A 120 3.35 -7.82 -12.23
CA ILE A 120 1.89 -7.97 -12.09
C ILE A 120 1.33 -8.49 -13.41
N SER A 121 1.73 -7.90 -14.53
CA SER A 121 1.44 -8.39 -15.87
C SER A 121 1.87 -9.84 -16.02
N GLY A 122 0.98 -10.68 -16.54
CA GLY A 122 1.23 -12.11 -16.74
C GLY A 122 1.02 -13.00 -15.51
N ARG A 123 0.71 -12.42 -14.34
CA ARG A 123 0.18 -13.18 -13.19
C ARG A 123 -1.31 -13.47 -13.35
N THR A 124 -1.75 -14.55 -12.75
CA THR A 124 -3.17 -14.84 -12.54
C THR A 124 -3.77 -13.93 -11.47
N HIS A 125 -5.08 -13.73 -11.50
CA HIS A 125 -5.78 -12.99 -10.44
C HIS A 125 -5.56 -13.60 -9.05
N GLU A 126 -5.49 -14.93 -8.95
CA GLU A 126 -5.17 -15.62 -7.70
C GLU A 126 -3.78 -15.24 -7.17
N GLU A 127 -2.75 -15.23 -8.02
CA GLU A 127 -1.40 -14.83 -7.62
C GLU A 127 -1.30 -13.36 -7.20
N ILE A 128 -2.13 -12.49 -7.78
CA ILE A 128 -2.20 -11.07 -7.41
C ILE A 128 -2.94 -10.90 -6.08
N LEU A 129 -4.07 -11.59 -5.90
CA LEU A 129 -4.79 -11.61 -4.63
C LEU A 129 -3.97 -12.26 -3.51
N ASP A 130 -3.05 -13.16 -3.83
CA ASP A 130 -2.08 -13.71 -2.88
C ASP A 130 -1.08 -12.65 -2.40
N LEU A 131 -0.64 -11.74 -3.29
CA LEU A 131 0.17 -10.59 -2.86
C LEU A 131 -0.64 -9.68 -1.94
N VAL A 132 -1.87 -9.33 -2.32
CA VAL A 132 -2.78 -8.51 -1.50
C VAL A 132 -3.01 -9.16 -0.13
N PHE A 133 -3.30 -10.46 -0.11
CA PHE A 133 -3.49 -11.25 1.11
C PHE A 133 -2.26 -11.17 2.03
N GLU A 134 -1.06 -11.26 1.47
CA GLU A 134 0.18 -11.17 2.25
C GLU A 134 0.39 -9.78 2.85
N VAL A 135 0.10 -8.70 2.10
CA VAL A 135 0.15 -7.33 2.63
C VAL A 135 -0.88 -7.14 3.76
N VAL A 136 -2.12 -7.59 3.55
CA VAL A 136 -3.16 -7.55 4.58
C VAL A 136 -2.74 -8.33 5.84
N ARG A 137 -2.11 -9.50 5.70
CA ARG A 137 -1.61 -10.27 6.86
C ARG A 137 -0.56 -9.52 7.66
N VAL A 138 0.30 -8.75 7.00
CA VAL A 138 1.29 -7.92 7.67
C VAL A 138 0.63 -6.80 8.48
N PHE A 139 -0.39 -6.15 7.91
CA PHE A 139 -1.10 -5.03 8.54
C PHE A 139 -2.19 -5.42 9.54
N ALA A 140 -2.67 -6.66 9.53
CA ALA A 140 -3.76 -7.07 10.41
C ALA A 140 -3.37 -6.95 11.90
N GLY A 141 -4.10 -6.10 12.63
CA GLY A 141 -3.81 -5.78 14.02
C GLY A 141 -2.66 -4.79 14.22
N ALA A 142 -2.21 -4.11 13.16
CA ALA A 142 -1.23 -3.05 13.27
C ALA A 142 -1.80 -1.86 14.07
N THR A 143 -0.96 -1.26 14.90
CA THR A 143 -1.27 -0.06 15.70
C THR A 143 -0.47 1.16 15.24
N GLY A 144 0.42 0.96 14.27
CA GLY A 144 1.19 2.02 13.62
C GLY A 144 1.87 1.49 12.37
N VAL A 145 1.83 2.26 11.30
CA VAL A 145 2.54 1.98 10.05
C VAL A 145 3.18 3.28 9.56
N PHE A 146 4.39 3.20 9.04
CA PHE A 146 5.05 4.26 8.28
C PHE A 146 6.01 3.59 7.29
N HIS A 147 6.47 4.31 6.27
CA HIS A 147 7.50 3.79 5.39
C HIS A 147 8.69 4.72 5.23
N GLU A 148 9.81 4.13 4.89
CA GLU A 148 10.96 4.83 4.35
C GLU A 148 11.17 4.40 2.92
N GLU A 149 11.60 5.34 2.11
CA GLU A 149 11.85 5.14 0.72
C GLU A 149 13.29 5.49 0.39
N THR A 150 13.93 4.62 -0.38
CA THR A 150 15.26 4.85 -0.95
C THR A 150 15.16 4.87 -2.47
N ARG A 151 15.62 5.96 -3.09
CA ARG A 151 15.66 6.12 -4.57
C ARG A 151 17.06 6.55 -5.05
N PRO A 152 17.40 6.28 -6.31
CA PRO A 152 18.53 6.94 -6.97
C PRO A 152 18.35 8.46 -6.97
N ALA A 153 19.46 9.19 -6.77
CA ALA A 153 19.43 10.65 -6.62
C ALA A 153 18.82 11.39 -7.83
N TRP A 154 18.94 10.81 -9.02
CA TRP A 154 18.40 11.40 -10.26
C TRP A 154 16.86 11.34 -10.32
N LYS A 155 16.22 10.32 -9.75
CA LYS A 155 14.74 10.21 -9.72
C LYS A 155 14.07 11.28 -8.88
N TRP A 156 14.76 11.86 -7.90
CA TRP A 156 14.23 13.00 -7.15
C TRP A 156 14.18 14.30 -7.97
N ARG A 157 14.83 14.34 -9.13
CA ARG A 157 14.97 15.54 -9.98
C ARG A 157 14.16 15.45 -11.26
N GLU A 158 13.75 14.25 -11.66
CA GLU A 158 12.99 14.02 -12.87
C GLU A 158 11.51 13.82 -12.52
N SER A 159 10.63 14.29 -13.41
CA SER A 159 9.19 14.07 -13.30
C SER A 159 8.75 12.70 -13.85
N ASP A 160 9.70 11.89 -14.33
CA ASP A 160 9.43 10.57 -14.88
C ASP A 160 9.52 9.49 -13.79
N PHE A 161 8.36 8.97 -13.40
CA PHE A 161 8.17 7.98 -12.35
C PHE A 161 7.91 6.57 -12.92
N GLY A 162 7.96 6.41 -14.24
CA GLY A 162 7.45 5.21 -14.91
C GLY A 162 8.15 3.90 -14.55
N ASP A 163 9.35 3.95 -13.97
CA ASP A 163 10.06 2.78 -13.45
C ASP A 163 10.19 2.84 -11.92
N PHE A 164 9.49 1.96 -11.21
CA PHE A 164 9.61 1.83 -9.75
C PHE A 164 10.65 0.79 -9.32
N GLY A 165 11.30 0.10 -10.27
CA GLY A 165 12.26 -0.97 -10.02
C GLY A 165 13.50 -0.54 -9.24
N ASP A 166 13.89 0.74 -9.34
CA ASP A 166 15.00 1.29 -8.56
C ASP A 166 14.56 1.88 -7.20
N CYS A 167 13.25 1.93 -6.90
CA CYS A 167 12.73 2.42 -5.63
C CYS A 167 12.66 1.26 -4.64
N ILE A 168 13.29 1.40 -3.48
CA ILE A 168 13.24 0.43 -2.39
C ILE A 168 12.41 1.02 -1.25
N TYR A 169 11.43 0.27 -0.78
CA TYR A 169 10.55 0.68 0.32
C TYR A 169 10.78 -0.21 1.55
N ASP A 170 11.09 0.42 2.68
CA ASP A 170 11.11 -0.21 4.00
C ASP A 170 9.84 0.21 4.75
N VAL A 171 8.90 -0.70 4.92
CA VAL A 171 7.62 -0.43 5.61
C VAL A 171 7.73 -0.93 7.05
N TYR A 172 7.58 -0.04 8.01
CA TYR A 172 7.68 -0.35 9.43
C TYR A 172 6.30 -0.51 10.03
N VAL A 173 6.08 -1.65 10.69
CA VAL A 173 4.77 -2.01 11.23
C VAL A 173 4.89 -2.31 12.71
N ARG A 174 4.14 -1.58 13.53
CA ARG A 174 3.95 -1.90 14.93
C ARG A 174 2.71 -2.76 15.09
N ASN A 175 2.86 -3.91 15.73
CA ASN A 175 1.77 -4.86 15.93
C ASN A 175 1.94 -5.59 17.27
N ASP A 176 1.13 -5.24 18.26
CA ASP A 176 1.25 -5.77 19.63
C ASP A 176 0.92 -7.28 19.74
N HIS A 177 0.47 -7.91 18.65
CA HIS A 177 0.01 -9.28 18.64
C HIS A 177 0.99 -10.29 18.03
N THR A 178 2.16 -9.83 17.59
CA THR A 178 3.19 -10.68 16.98
C THR A 178 4.60 -10.32 17.45
N GLY A 179 5.52 -11.29 17.39
CA GLY A 179 6.94 -11.04 17.59
C GLY A 179 7.59 -10.32 16.40
N PRO A 180 8.85 -9.89 16.52
CA PRO A 180 9.56 -9.22 15.43
C PRO A 180 9.81 -10.17 14.25
N TYR A 181 9.50 -9.74 13.03
CA TYR A 181 9.84 -10.46 11.81
C TYR A 181 9.97 -9.52 10.60
N ARG A 182 10.58 -10.04 9.52
CA ARG A 182 10.67 -9.35 8.24
C ARG A 182 9.96 -10.14 7.15
N ARG A 183 9.34 -9.43 6.22
CA ARG A 183 8.70 -9.99 5.02
C ARG A 183 9.05 -9.12 3.82
N THR A 184 9.51 -9.72 2.73
CA THR A 184 9.88 -8.96 1.52
C THR A 184 9.01 -9.39 0.35
N LEU A 185 8.41 -8.40 -0.32
CA LEU A 185 7.66 -8.53 -1.57
C LEU A 185 8.32 -7.65 -2.64
N SER A 186 9.14 -8.26 -3.50
CA SER A 186 9.93 -7.56 -4.51
C SER A 186 10.79 -6.43 -3.90
N ASN A 187 10.49 -5.17 -4.21
CA ASN A 187 11.18 -3.97 -3.75
C ASN A 187 10.67 -3.43 -2.40
N ILE A 188 9.69 -4.10 -1.78
CA ILE A 188 9.11 -3.70 -0.49
C ILE A 188 9.57 -4.67 0.59
N THR A 189 10.13 -4.16 1.68
CA THR A 189 10.45 -4.94 2.89
C THR A 189 9.66 -4.43 4.07
N PHE A 190 8.80 -5.29 4.61
CA PHE A 190 8.07 -5.05 5.85
C PHE A 190 8.93 -5.43 7.06
N HIS A 191 9.11 -4.50 7.98
CA HIS A 191 9.82 -4.64 9.26
C HIS A 191 8.79 -4.60 10.38
N VAL A 192 8.25 -5.75 10.75
CA VAL A 192 7.23 -5.84 11.81
C VAL A 192 7.92 -5.94 13.16
N ASN A 193 7.66 -4.97 14.04
CA ASN A 193 8.28 -4.81 15.37
C ASN A 193 9.82 -4.89 15.39
N CYS A 194 10.47 -4.71 14.23
CA CYS A 194 11.92 -4.80 14.08
C CYS A 194 12.61 -3.45 14.29
N ASP A 195 11.83 -2.36 14.39
CA ASP A 195 12.34 -1.03 14.63
C ASP A 195 12.50 -0.76 16.14
N THR A 196 13.68 -0.29 16.52
CA THR A 196 14.02 0.16 17.86
C THR A 196 13.73 1.66 18.07
N GLU A 197 13.52 2.43 16.99
CA GLU A 197 13.42 3.89 17.02
C GLU A 197 12.01 4.43 17.31
N TRP A 198 10.97 3.59 17.26
CA TRP A 198 9.60 3.99 17.64
C TRP A 198 9.52 4.53 19.08
N GLY A 199 10.45 4.13 19.96
CA GLY A 199 10.44 4.47 21.38
C GLY A 199 10.87 5.89 21.76
N ASP A 200 11.52 6.64 20.86
CA ASP A 200 12.22 7.89 21.21
C ASP A 200 11.64 9.16 20.58
N GLN A 201 10.47 9.12 19.93
CA GLN A 201 9.84 10.30 19.34
C GLN A 201 8.40 10.48 19.84
N PRO A 202 8.04 11.62 20.45
CA PRO A 202 6.66 11.95 20.69
C PRO A 202 5.97 12.06 19.33
N TRP A 203 4.75 11.54 19.22
CA TRP A 203 3.89 11.90 18.10
C TRP A 203 3.76 13.44 18.11
N GLU A 204 4.29 14.13 17.11
CA GLU A 204 3.89 15.51 16.86
C GLU A 204 2.79 15.42 15.80
N GLY A 205 1.56 15.67 16.25
CA GLY A 205 0.40 15.75 15.38
C GLY A 205 0.55 16.87 14.34
N PRO A 206 -0.40 16.97 13.38
CA PRO A 206 -0.30 17.89 12.27
C PRO A 206 -0.13 19.33 12.75
N TRP A 207 0.89 20.01 12.21
CA TRP A 207 1.13 21.43 12.40
C TRP A 207 -0.09 22.21 11.88
N GLU A 208 -0.79 22.93 12.75
CA GLU A 208 -1.52 24.11 12.30
C GLU A 208 -0.50 25.08 11.71
N VAL A 209 -0.53 25.22 10.39
CA VAL A 209 0.12 26.33 9.72
C VAL A 209 -0.64 27.60 10.09
N GLU A 210 -0.11 28.36 11.05
CA GLU A 210 -0.51 29.76 11.22
C GLU A 210 -0.21 30.50 9.91
N LEU A 211 -1.27 30.81 9.16
CA LEU A 211 -1.21 31.71 8.01
C LEU A 211 -0.95 33.13 8.53
N GLY A 212 0.29 33.59 8.35
CA GLY A 212 0.63 35.02 8.37
C GLY A 212 0.28 35.72 7.07
#